data_AF-A0A1S3QDL8-F1
#
_entry.id   AF-A0A1S3QDL8-F1
#
_cell.length_a   1.000
_cell.length_b   1.000
_cell.length_c   1.000
_cell.angle_alpha   90.00
_cell.angle_beta   90.00
_cell.angle_gamma   90.00
#
_symmetry.space_group_name_H-M   'P 1'
#
loop_
_entity.id
_entity.type
_entity.pdbx_description
1 polymer ?
#
loop_
_entity_poly.entity_id
_entity_poly.type
_entity_poly.pdbx_seq_one_letter_code
_entity_poly.pdbx_strand_id
1 'polypeptide(L)'
;MLCVQPPDLRHQPLLNVSLLTCGLNYAACLEDSDHSGGGSELVIFSSSTPGNFSREECNSVCYGASQRYGGLGARRECLCSTNYEPNRISEAQCSAACTKPHVMKECGWTLAHDVFAVDFAASLPRFPPVSVHSSAHLSILSSVTPVTLSWDFGDLSPRVNATETVDMTTRHKYAVPGRYPVSVTAWAGPKEVCVRREVRVTLPPRLELHCPPLTVANQSLGVRLVSWGGEGVAVDWRITKDGQEAARATPFCPRDAVFHADSSQCFQLVPGEFSWSEARRQCSSTGGDLAVVRTDALRRLLACRVT
;
A
#
# COMPACT_ATOMS: atom_id res chain seq x y z
N MET A 1 57.06 -10.15 -10.54
CA MET A 1 57.28 -8.82 -9.90
C MET A 1 57.14 -9.01 -8.39
N LEU A 2 58.01 -8.38 -7.58
CA LEU A 2 58.00 -8.51 -6.11
C LEU A 2 57.61 -7.18 -5.47
N CYS A 3 56.94 -7.20 -4.32
CA CYS A 3 56.57 -6.00 -3.57
C CYS A 3 57.80 -5.29 -2.98
N VAL A 4 57.84 -3.96 -3.12
CA VAL A 4 58.94 -3.10 -2.60
C VAL A 4 58.56 -2.41 -1.29
N GLN A 5 57.26 -2.19 -1.04
CA GLN A 5 56.66 -1.63 0.18
C GLN A 5 55.22 -2.19 0.34
N PRO A 6 54.62 -2.22 1.55
CA PRO A 6 55.18 -1.87 2.87
C PRO A 6 56.24 -2.87 3.36
N PRO A 7 57.05 -2.54 4.40
CA PRO A 7 58.16 -3.40 4.84
C PRO A 7 57.74 -4.84 5.17
N ASP A 8 56.52 -5.02 5.67
CA ASP A 8 55.96 -6.33 6.04
C ASP A 8 55.74 -7.27 4.85
N LEU A 9 55.67 -6.74 3.62
CA LEU A 9 55.41 -7.50 2.38
C LEU A 9 56.58 -7.43 1.39
N ARG A 10 57.72 -6.89 1.79
CA ARG A 10 58.87 -6.69 0.89
C ARG A 10 59.41 -8.04 0.40
N HIS A 11 59.63 -8.17 -0.90
CA HIS A 11 60.07 -9.39 -1.60
C HIS A 11 59.04 -10.52 -1.69
N GLN A 12 57.78 -10.30 -1.28
CA GLN A 12 56.67 -11.21 -1.60
C GLN A 12 56.31 -11.09 -3.09
N PRO A 13 55.94 -12.20 -3.77
CA PRO A 13 55.46 -12.17 -5.14
C PRO A 13 54.10 -11.45 -5.24
N LEU A 14 54.05 -10.40 -6.10
CA LEU A 14 52.84 -9.57 -6.32
C LEU A 14 51.60 -10.38 -6.76
N LEU A 15 51.80 -11.59 -7.27
CA LEU A 15 50.78 -12.45 -7.86
C LEU A 15 50.39 -13.65 -6.97
N ASN A 16 50.99 -13.78 -5.78
CA ASN A 16 50.57 -14.76 -4.77
C ASN A 16 49.84 -14.06 -3.61
N VAL A 17 49.08 -13.02 -3.94
CA VAL A 17 48.06 -12.52 -3.03
C VAL A 17 46.83 -13.33 -3.34
N SER A 18 46.39 -14.18 -2.41
CA SER A 18 45.07 -14.77 -2.48
C SER A 18 44.09 -13.62 -2.72
N LEU A 19 43.42 -13.61 -3.87
CA LEU A 19 42.37 -12.65 -4.25
C LEU A 19 41.15 -12.73 -3.32
N LEU A 20 41.25 -13.36 -2.15
CA LEU A 20 40.51 -12.96 -0.96
C LEU A 20 41.00 -11.58 -0.54
N THR A 21 40.66 -10.60 -1.38
CA THR A 21 40.72 -9.18 -1.11
C THR A 21 40.31 -8.90 0.34
N CYS A 22 41.04 -8.03 1.03
CA CYS A 22 40.61 -7.38 2.28
C CYS A 22 39.32 -6.57 2.04
N GLY A 23 38.22 -7.26 1.81
CA GLY A 23 36.94 -6.75 1.38
C GLY A 23 35.81 -7.49 2.09
N LEU A 24 34.63 -6.91 2.03
CA LEU A 24 33.44 -7.44 2.69
C LEU A 24 33.13 -8.85 2.19
N ASN A 25 33.13 -9.82 3.10
CA ASN A 25 32.82 -11.22 2.80
C ASN A 25 31.31 -11.47 2.85
N TYR A 26 30.50 -10.61 2.25
CA TYR A 26 29.05 -10.81 2.21
C TYR A 26 28.59 -11.20 0.80
N ALA A 27 27.78 -12.24 0.72
CA ALA A 27 27.14 -12.68 -0.51
C ALA A 27 25.67 -13.05 -0.26
N ALA A 28 24.84 -12.93 -1.28
CA ALA A 28 23.44 -13.34 -1.23
C ALA A 28 23.01 -13.98 -2.55
N CYS A 29 21.86 -14.64 -2.50
CA CYS A 29 21.25 -15.30 -3.64
C CYS A 29 19.89 -14.66 -3.87
N LEU A 30 19.76 -13.91 -4.96
CA LEU A 30 18.52 -13.28 -5.35
C LEU A 30 17.78 -14.21 -6.30
N GLU A 31 16.56 -14.60 -5.98
CA GLU A 31 15.73 -15.40 -6.87
C GLU A 31 15.20 -14.52 -8.01
N ASP A 32 15.37 -14.98 -9.25
CA ASP A 32 14.93 -14.25 -10.42
C ASP A 32 13.43 -14.50 -10.65
N SER A 33 12.59 -13.50 -10.39
CA SER A 33 11.13 -13.63 -10.50
C SER A 33 10.62 -13.61 -11.95
N ASP A 34 11.43 -13.13 -12.90
CA ASP A 34 11.01 -12.86 -14.28
C ASP A 34 11.37 -13.98 -15.27
N HIS A 35 12.08 -15.02 -14.83
CA HIS A 35 12.48 -16.14 -15.69
C HIS A 35 11.87 -17.45 -15.20
N SER A 36 11.10 -18.09 -16.08
CA SER A 36 10.39 -19.37 -15.91
C SER A 36 11.31 -20.60 -15.70
N GLY A 37 12.56 -20.36 -15.30
CA GLY A 37 13.63 -21.34 -15.09
C GLY A 37 14.28 -21.28 -13.70
N GLY A 38 13.74 -20.53 -12.74
CA GLY A 38 14.11 -20.64 -11.32
C GLY A 38 15.61 -20.48 -11.02
N GLY A 39 16.30 -19.60 -11.76
CA GLY A 39 17.70 -19.29 -11.51
C GLY A 39 17.86 -18.33 -10.34
N SER A 40 18.80 -18.61 -9.43
CA SER A 40 19.22 -17.65 -8.41
C SER A 40 20.48 -16.91 -8.87
N GLU A 41 20.44 -15.58 -8.89
CA GLU A 41 21.61 -14.74 -9.16
C GLU A 41 22.45 -14.59 -7.88
N LEU A 42 23.75 -14.85 -7.99
CA LEU A 42 24.70 -14.60 -6.90
C LEU A 42 25.05 -13.10 -6.86
N VAL A 43 24.78 -12.46 -5.72
CA VAL A 43 25.10 -11.06 -5.45
C VAL A 43 26.27 -11.01 -4.46
N ILE A 44 27.38 -10.41 -4.88
CA ILE A 44 28.55 -10.20 -4.00
C ILE A 44 28.57 -8.73 -3.57
N PHE A 45 28.58 -8.47 -2.27
CA PHE A 45 28.47 -7.11 -1.76
C PHE A 45 29.82 -6.38 -1.77
N SER A 46 29.87 -5.20 -2.42
CA SER A 46 31.08 -4.38 -2.51
C SER A 46 31.20 -3.35 -1.38
N SER A 47 30.08 -2.97 -0.77
CA SER A 47 30.04 -1.94 0.29
C SER A 47 29.12 -2.34 1.43
N SER A 48 29.48 -1.88 2.64
CA SER A 48 28.75 -2.13 3.87
C SER A 48 28.77 -0.87 4.72
N THR A 49 27.59 -0.31 4.96
CA THR A 49 27.39 0.84 5.83
C THR A 49 26.93 0.35 7.20
N PRO A 50 27.75 0.53 8.26
CA PRO A 50 27.37 0.12 9.61
C PRO A 50 26.18 0.96 10.10
N GLY A 51 25.23 0.31 10.75
CA GLY A 51 24.02 0.95 11.26
C GLY A 51 22.93 -0.08 11.54
N ASN A 52 21.75 0.40 11.94
CA ASN A 52 20.57 -0.43 12.12
C ASN A 52 19.51 -0.02 11.10
N PHE A 53 19.66 -0.49 9.86
CA PHE A 53 18.81 -0.09 8.75
C PHE A 53 17.56 -0.97 8.66
N SER A 54 16.45 -0.38 8.22
CA SER A 54 15.33 -1.10 7.60
C SER A 54 15.66 -1.46 6.15
N ARG A 55 14.84 -2.32 5.55
CA ARG A 55 14.95 -2.68 4.12
C ARG A 55 14.80 -1.43 3.24
N GLU A 56 13.85 -0.56 3.55
CA GLU A 56 13.52 0.65 2.80
C GLU A 56 14.59 1.75 2.98
N GLU A 57 15.12 1.88 4.18
CA GLU A 57 16.24 2.79 4.46
C GLU A 57 17.50 2.34 3.71
N CYS A 58 17.81 1.04 3.75
CA CYS A 58 18.93 0.49 2.99
C CYS A 58 18.73 0.63 1.48
N ASN A 59 17.51 0.40 0.97
CA ASN A 59 17.18 0.66 -0.43
C ASN A 59 17.47 2.12 -0.83
N SER A 60 17.11 3.08 0.03
CA SER A 60 17.39 4.49 -0.20
C SER A 60 18.89 4.79 -0.26
N VAL A 61 19.68 4.20 0.65
CA VAL A 61 21.14 4.33 0.68
C VAL A 61 21.77 3.74 -0.58
N CYS A 62 21.42 2.50 -0.93
CA CYS A 62 21.96 1.83 -2.12
C CYS A 62 21.55 2.55 -3.41
N TYR A 63 20.32 3.07 -3.48
CA TYR A 63 19.83 3.86 -4.60
C TYR A 63 20.64 5.16 -4.77
N GLY A 64 20.87 5.89 -3.67
CA GLY A 64 21.71 7.10 -3.68
C GLY A 64 23.15 6.83 -4.12
N ALA A 65 23.68 5.64 -3.78
CA ALA A 65 24.98 5.16 -4.21
C ALA A 65 25.00 4.56 -5.64
N SER A 66 23.90 4.65 -6.38
CA SER A 66 23.72 4.09 -7.74
C SER A 66 24.02 2.59 -7.83
N GLN A 67 23.65 1.84 -6.79
CA GLN A 67 23.86 0.39 -6.71
C GLN A 67 22.63 -0.38 -7.24
N ARG A 68 22.85 -1.55 -7.84
CA ARG A 68 21.77 -2.39 -8.40
C ARG A 68 21.10 -3.31 -7.38
N TYR A 69 21.86 -3.74 -6.38
CA TYR A 69 21.39 -4.66 -5.35
C TYR A 69 21.67 -4.09 -3.97
N GLY A 70 20.73 -4.36 -3.06
CA GLY A 70 20.80 -4.02 -1.66
C GLY A 70 20.56 -5.26 -0.82
N GLY A 71 21.07 -5.25 0.40
CA GLY A 71 20.71 -6.26 1.38
C GLY A 71 21.04 -5.87 2.80
N LEU A 72 20.48 -6.61 3.75
CA LEU A 72 20.77 -6.43 5.17
C LEU A 72 21.74 -7.52 5.66
N GLY A 73 22.83 -7.09 6.30
CA GLY A 73 23.76 -7.97 6.98
C GLY A 73 23.21 -8.50 8.31
N ALA A 74 23.98 -9.38 8.96
CA ALA A 74 23.55 -10.06 10.19
C ALA A 74 23.33 -9.10 11.38
N ARG A 75 23.93 -7.92 11.36
CA ARG A 75 23.78 -6.87 12.39
C ARG A 75 22.88 -5.71 11.91
N ARG A 76 22.14 -5.91 10.82
CA ARG A 76 21.30 -4.90 10.16
C ARG A 76 22.10 -3.73 9.56
N GLU A 77 23.37 -3.97 9.26
CA GLU A 77 24.16 -3.11 8.40
C GLU A 77 23.62 -3.15 6.96
N CYS A 78 23.70 -2.02 6.25
CA CYS A 78 23.24 -1.93 4.88
C CYS A 78 24.35 -2.34 3.91
N LEU A 79 24.08 -3.36 3.09
CA LEU A 79 25.00 -3.90 2.11
C LEU A 79 24.53 -3.46 0.72
N CYS A 80 25.41 -2.88 -0.08
CA CYS A 80 25.08 -2.45 -1.45
C CYS A 80 26.11 -2.93 -2.46
N SER A 81 25.65 -3.22 -3.69
CA SER A 81 26.51 -3.67 -4.77
C SER A 81 25.91 -3.45 -6.15
N THR A 82 26.80 -3.37 -7.14
CA THR A 82 26.49 -3.50 -8.55
C THR A 82 27.40 -4.62 -9.03
N ASN A 83 26.85 -5.83 -9.18
CA ASN A 83 27.61 -6.98 -9.68
C ASN A 83 28.41 -6.53 -10.92
N TYR A 84 29.74 -6.66 -10.87
CA TYR A 84 30.63 -6.26 -11.95
C TYR A 84 30.50 -7.29 -13.07
N GLU A 85 29.52 -7.06 -13.94
CA GLU A 85 29.07 -7.94 -15.04
C GLU A 85 28.36 -9.22 -14.55
N PRO A 86 27.06 -9.42 -14.84
CA PRO A 86 26.27 -10.56 -14.35
C PRO A 86 26.83 -11.94 -14.77
N ASN A 87 27.77 -11.98 -15.72
CA ASN A 87 28.29 -13.21 -16.33
C ASN A 87 29.77 -13.53 -15.99
N ARG A 88 30.56 -12.64 -15.38
CA ARG A 88 31.97 -12.93 -15.09
C ARG A 88 32.22 -13.74 -13.83
N ILE A 89 31.23 -13.86 -12.95
CA ILE A 89 31.32 -14.79 -11.82
C ILE A 89 31.11 -16.23 -12.32
N SER A 90 30.51 -16.45 -13.50
CA SER A 90 30.26 -17.81 -14.03
C SER A 90 31.53 -18.64 -14.27
N GLU A 91 32.71 -18.00 -14.36
CA GLU A 91 34.02 -18.66 -14.48
C GLU A 91 34.74 -18.88 -13.13
N ALA A 92 34.18 -18.42 -12.00
CA ALA A 92 34.79 -18.56 -10.68
C ALA A 92 34.27 -19.80 -9.92
N GLN A 93 35.13 -20.44 -9.12
CA GLN A 93 34.82 -21.62 -8.29
C GLN A 93 33.63 -21.40 -7.33
N CYS A 94 33.31 -20.14 -7.00
CA CYS A 94 32.25 -19.76 -6.06
C CYS A 94 30.90 -19.43 -6.72
N SER A 95 30.78 -19.55 -8.05
CA SER A 95 29.54 -19.28 -8.79
C SER A 95 28.37 -20.18 -8.37
N ALA A 96 28.64 -21.42 -8.01
CA ALA A 96 27.64 -22.39 -7.59
C ALA A 96 27.14 -22.19 -6.14
N ALA A 97 27.52 -21.11 -5.46
CA ALA A 97 27.21 -20.89 -4.05
C ALA A 97 25.70 -20.84 -3.75
N CYS A 98 24.88 -20.38 -4.71
CA CYS A 98 23.42 -20.32 -4.54
C CYS A 98 22.73 -21.68 -4.68
N THR A 99 23.32 -22.63 -5.41
CA THR A 99 22.79 -23.99 -5.56
C THR A 99 23.39 -24.95 -4.52
N LYS A 100 24.61 -24.66 -4.04
CA LYS A 100 25.40 -25.54 -3.17
C LYS A 100 25.85 -24.80 -1.90
N PRO A 101 25.17 -24.99 -0.76
CA PRO A 101 25.48 -24.27 0.49
C PRO A 101 26.91 -24.46 1.04
N HIS A 102 27.57 -25.57 0.69
CA HIS A 102 28.97 -25.82 1.09
C HIS A 102 29.96 -24.90 0.39
N VAL A 103 29.70 -24.54 -0.88
CA VAL A 103 30.55 -23.64 -1.67
C VAL A 103 30.59 -22.24 -1.04
N MET A 104 29.47 -21.76 -0.49
CA MET A 104 29.41 -20.50 0.25
C MET A 104 30.39 -20.47 1.44
N LYS A 105 30.52 -21.59 2.16
CA LYS A 105 31.44 -21.73 3.30
C LYS A 105 32.89 -21.87 2.87
N GLU A 106 33.16 -22.67 1.83
CA GLU A 106 34.52 -22.85 1.29
C GLU A 106 35.10 -21.54 0.72
N CYS A 107 34.25 -20.69 0.15
CA CYS A 107 34.61 -19.37 -0.35
C CYS A 107 34.69 -18.29 0.75
N GLY A 108 34.44 -18.65 2.01
CA GLY A 108 34.55 -17.74 3.16
C GLY A 108 33.50 -16.64 3.18
N TRP A 109 32.36 -16.82 2.48
CA TRP A 109 31.30 -15.82 2.41
C TRP A 109 30.28 -15.98 3.54
N THR A 110 29.85 -14.84 4.06
CA THR A 110 28.76 -14.70 5.01
C THR A 110 27.48 -14.42 4.23
N LEU A 111 26.46 -15.24 4.45
CA LEU A 111 25.19 -15.11 3.75
C LEU A 111 24.39 -13.91 4.27
N ALA A 112 24.02 -12.99 3.39
CA ALA A 112 23.03 -11.97 3.68
C ALA A 112 21.64 -12.50 3.29
N HIS A 113 20.72 -12.52 4.25
CA HIS A 113 19.41 -13.18 4.10
C HIS A 113 18.37 -12.28 3.41
N ASP A 114 18.45 -10.96 3.61
CA ASP A 114 17.48 -9.99 3.10
C ASP A 114 18.05 -9.25 1.89
N VAL A 115 18.21 -9.95 0.76
CA VAL A 115 18.65 -9.35 -0.51
C VAL A 115 17.46 -8.87 -1.34
N PHE A 116 17.64 -7.77 -2.06
CA PHE A 116 16.63 -7.19 -2.94
C PHE A 116 17.27 -6.41 -4.10
N ALA A 117 16.54 -6.34 -5.22
CA ALA A 117 16.88 -5.41 -6.30
C ALA A 117 16.55 -3.99 -5.86
N VAL A 118 17.51 -3.07 -6.05
CA VAL A 118 17.32 -1.66 -5.74
C VAL A 118 16.43 -1.06 -6.81
N ASP A 119 15.27 -0.57 -6.39
CA ASP A 119 14.33 0.06 -7.29
C ASP A 119 13.63 1.26 -6.66
N PHE A 120 13.19 2.16 -7.54
CA PHE A 120 12.40 3.32 -7.19
C PHE A 120 10.97 3.10 -7.65
N ALA A 121 10.10 2.84 -6.68
CA ALA A 121 8.68 2.67 -6.88
C ALA A 121 7.91 3.67 -6.00
N ALA A 122 6.81 4.18 -6.55
CA ALA A 122 5.88 5.02 -5.82
C ALA A 122 4.46 4.48 -5.99
N SER A 123 3.59 4.73 -5.01
CA SER A 123 2.18 4.36 -5.09
C SER A 123 1.28 5.32 -4.32
N LEU A 124 0.06 5.50 -4.81
CA LEU A 124 -0.98 6.26 -4.11
C LEU A 124 -1.90 5.30 -3.36
N PRO A 125 -2.10 5.46 -2.03
CA PRO A 125 -3.09 4.70 -1.27
C PRO A 125 -4.51 5.05 -1.70
N ARG A 126 -5.52 4.29 -1.24
CA ARG A 126 -6.92 4.61 -1.56
C ARG A 126 -7.37 5.77 -0.70
N PHE A 127 -8.01 6.77 -1.29
CA PHE A 127 -8.52 7.93 -0.57
C PHE A 127 -10.00 7.72 -0.20
N PRO A 128 -10.40 8.01 1.05
CA PRO A 128 -11.82 8.10 1.39
C PRO A 128 -12.48 9.26 0.62
N PRO A 129 -13.81 9.24 0.43
CA PRO A 129 -14.54 10.39 -0.10
C PRO A 129 -14.28 11.65 0.73
N VAL A 130 -14.06 12.77 0.05
CA VAL A 130 -13.72 14.06 0.68
C VAL A 130 -14.89 15.03 0.54
N SER A 131 -15.21 15.76 1.60
CA SER A 131 -16.22 16.82 1.53
C SER A 131 -15.66 18.05 0.82
N VAL A 132 -16.44 18.67 -0.07
CA VAL A 132 -16.08 19.94 -0.73
C VAL A 132 -15.80 21.09 0.26
N HIS A 133 -16.33 21.00 1.49
CA HIS A 133 -16.11 21.99 2.54
C HIS A 133 -14.77 21.79 3.29
N SER A 134 -14.12 20.65 3.10
CA SER A 134 -12.86 20.27 3.75
C SER A 134 -11.70 20.19 2.76
N SER A 135 -10.48 20.32 3.26
CA SER A 135 -9.28 20.05 2.44
C SER A 135 -9.00 18.55 2.39
N ALA A 136 -8.83 18.01 1.18
CA ALA A 136 -8.35 16.66 0.94
C ALA A 136 -6.92 16.53 1.47
N HIS A 137 -6.68 15.51 2.29
CA HIS A 137 -5.36 15.13 2.74
C HIS A 137 -4.86 13.98 1.87
N LEU A 138 -3.89 14.27 1.00
CA LEU A 138 -3.37 13.32 0.04
C LEU A 138 -1.97 12.91 0.48
N SER A 139 -1.63 11.65 0.30
CA SER A 139 -0.32 11.10 0.64
C SER A 139 0.16 10.14 -0.44
N ILE A 140 1.47 10.04 -0.60
CA ILE A 140 2.14 9.10 -1.49
C ILE A 140 3.06 8.19 -0.67
N LEU A 141 3.21 6.95 -1.12
CA LEU A 141 4.18 6.00 -0.59
C LEU A 141 5.33 5.87 -1.58
N SER A 142 6.57 5.89 -1.10
CA SER A 142 7.79 5.77 -1.92
C SER A 142 8.71 4.70 -1.33
N SER A 143 9.38 3.92 -2.17
CA SER A 143 10.42 2.95 -1.76
C SER A 143 11.77 3.61 -1.47
N VAL A 144 11.95 4.87 -1.88
CA VAL A 144 13.20 5.64 -1.74
C VAL A 144 12.90 6.99 -1.11
N THR A 145 13.80 7.49 -0.26
CA THR A 145 13.76 8.84 0.31
C THR A 145 15.17 9.46 0.37
N PRO A 146 15.33 10.78 0.18
CA PRO A 146 14.31 11.78 -0.16
C PRO A 146 13.89 11.73 -1.64
N VAL A 147 12.69 12.25 -1.94
CA VAL A 147 12.15 12.40 -3.30
C VAL A 147 11.60 13.81 -3.50
N THR A 148 11.66 14.31 -4.73
CA THR A 148 10.95 15.53 -5.13
C THR A 148 9.58 15.13 -5.68
N LEU A 149 8.53 15.89 -5.35
CA LEU A 149 7.16 15.58 -5.77
C LEU A 149 6.51 16.76 -6.51
N SER A 150 5.70 16.45 -7.53
CA SER A 150 4.81 17.41 -8.21
C SER A 150 3.41 16.83 -8.26
N TRP A 151 2.48 17.52 -7.61
CA TRP A 151 1.09 17.14 -7.49
C TRP A 151 0.24 17.84 -8.55
N ASP A 152 -0.58 17.07 -9.24
CA ASP A 152 -1.64 17.51 -10.14
C ASP A 152 -2.97 16.96 -9.63
N PHE A 153 -3.86 17.83 -9.19
CA PHE A 153 -5.10 17.45 -8.52
C PHE A 153 -6.23 17.09 -9.49
N GLY A 154 -6.04 17.25 -10.80
CA GLY A 154 -7.03 16.89 -11.81
C GLY A 154 -8.23 17.85 -11.90
N ASP A 155 -8.19 19.00 -11.24
CA ASP A 155 -9.22 20.06 -11.26
C ASP A 155 -8.76 21.34 -11.98
N LEU A 156 -7.69 21.25 -12.78
CA LEU A 156 -7.05 22.36 -13.49
C LEU A 156 -6.40 23.42 -12.59
N SER A 157 -6.30 23.16 -11.27
CA SER A 157 -5.50 24.01 -10.40
C SER A 157 -4.00 23.92 -10.72
N PRO A 158 -3.20 24.95 -10.38
CA PRO A 158 -1.76 24.92 -10.56
C PRO A 158 -1.13 23.75 -9.81
N ARG A 159 -0.10 23.16 -10.41
CA ARG A 159 0.65 22.08 -9.79
C ARG A 159 1.38 22.56 -8.54
N VAL A 160 1.45 21.71 -7.54
CA VAL A 160 2.17 21.98 -6.29
C VAL A 160 3.42 21.12 -6.25
N ASN A 161 4.57 21.78 -6.22
CA ASN A 161 5.86 21.12 -6.11
C ASN A 161 6.29 21.13 -4.64
N ALA A 162 6.58 19.95 -4.07
CA ALA A 162 7.21 19.83 -2.76
C ALA A 162 8.72 19.67 -2.99
N THR A 163 9.46 20.77 -2.83
CA THR A 163 10.91 20.83 -3.07
C THR A 163 11.74 20.68 -1.81
N GLU A 164 11.17 20.89 -0.63
CA GLU A 164 11.89 20.86 0.65
C GLU A 164 11.30 19.81 1.59
N THR A 165 12.06 18.71 1.71
CA THR A 165 12.13 17.79 2.85
C THR A 165 10.84 17.11 3.35
N VAL A 166 10.82 15.78 3.14
CA VAL A 166 10.10 14.75 3.96
C VAL A 166 8.58 14.70 3.84
N ASP A 167 7.88 15.78 3.50
CA ASP A 167 6.42 15.75 3.44
C ASP A 167 5.91 15.04 2.18
N MET A 168 5.71 13.72 2.31
CA MET A 168 5.02 12.85 1.35
C MET A 168 3.50 13.11 1.30
N THR A 169 3.06 14.24 1.85
CA THR A 169 1.64 14.59 2.00
C THR A 169 1.39 16.00 1.49
N THR A 170 0.16 16.23 1.03
CA THR A 170 -0.29 17.56 0.60
C THR A 170 -1.75 17.77 0.94
N ARG A 171 -2.15 19.03 1.03
CA ARG A 171 -3.52 19.45 1.29
C ARG A 171 -4.05 20.23 0.09
N HIS A 172 -5.20 19.81 -0.42
CA HIS A 172 -5.87 20.49 -1.53
C HIS A 172 -7.36 20.66 -1.27
N LYS A 173 -7.93 21.81 -1.61
CA LYS A 173 -9.37 22.07 -1.43
C LYS A 173 -10.05 22.16 -2.79
N TYR A 174 -10.90 21.19 -3.08
CA TYR A 174 -11.71 21.16 -4.29
C TYR A 174 -12.91 22.11 -4.17
N ALA A 175 -13.23 22.79 -5.27
CA ALA A 175 -14.33 23.77 -5.30
C ALA A 175 -15.71 23.14 -5.62
N VAL A 176 -15.73 22.02 -6.36
CA VAL A 176 -16.95 21.40 -6.89
C VAL A 176 -16.96 19.91 -6.55
N PRO A 177 -18.13 19.29 -6.25
CA PRO A 177 -18.22 17.84 -6.14
C PRO A 177 -17.96 17.16 -7.48
N GLY A 178 -17.24 16.03 -7.45
CA GLY A 178 -16.83 15.34 -8.67
C GLY A 178 -15.84 14.21 -8.43
N ARG A 179 -15.37 13.61 -9.52
CA ARG A 179 -14.30 12.61 -9.54
C ARG A 179 -13.06 13.23 -10.18
N TYR A 180 -11.98 13.29 -9.42
CA TYR A 180 -10.76 13.98 -9.83
C TYR A 180 -9.61 12.99 -9.96
N PRO A 181 -9.00 12.84 -11.16
CA PRO A 181 -7.86 11.96 -11.37
C PRO A 181 -6.59 12.64 -10.87
N VAL A 182 -6.30 12.50 -9.58
CA VAL A 182 -5.07 13.02 -8.98
C VAL A 182 -3.88 12.25 -9.53
N SER A 183 -2.87 12.97 -10.01
CA SER A 183 -1.59 12.39 -10.40
C SER A 183 -0.43 13.04 -9.67
N VAL A 184 0.58 12.24 -9.36
CA VAL A 184 1.79 12.69 -8.69
C VAL A 184 2.97 12.16 -9.46
N THR A 185 3.88 13.06 -9.82
CA THR A 185 5.17 12.69 -10.37
C THR A 185 6.21 12.79 -9.26
N ALA A 186 6.92 11.70 -9.01
CA ALA A 186 7.96 11.61 -8.01
C ALA A 186 9.32 11.41 -8.69
N TRP A 187 10.32 12.15 -8.26
CA TRP A 187 11.70 12.07 -8.77
C TRP A 187 12.64 11.60 -7.68
N ALA A 188 13.46 10.61 -8.01
CA ALA A 188 14.59 10.15 -7.20
C ALA A 188 15.86 10.24 -8.06
N GLY A 189 16.54 11.38 -8.01
CA GLY A 189 17.65 11.67 -8.93
C GLY A 189 17.17 11.72 -10.39
N PRO A 190 17.74 10.90 -11.30
CA PRO A 190 17.38 10.92 -12.73
C PRO A 190 16.13 10.11 -13.08
N LYS A 191 15.65 9.23 -12.20
CA LYS A 191 14.44 8.43 -12.47
C LYS A 191 13.20 9.17 -11.99
N GLU A 192 12.13 9.03 -12.78
CA GLU A 192 10.81 9.56 -12.45
C GLU A 192 9.74 8.47 -12.51
N VAL A 193 8.76 8.57 -11.62
CA VAL A 193 7.60 7.69 -11.58
C VAL A 193 6.34 8.55 -11.48
N CYS A 194 5.39 8.32 -12.38
CA CYS A 194 4.09 8.97 -12.35
C CYS A 194 3.01 7.97 -11.90
N VAL A 195 2.30 8.33 -10.84
CA VAL A 195 1.20 7.54 -10.29
C VAL A 195 -0.09 8.33 -10.33
N ARG A 196 -1.21 7.65 -10.61
CA ARG A 196 -2.52 8.29 -10.73
C ARG A 196 -3.57 7.51 -9.95
N ARG A 197 -4.47 8.23 -9.28
CA ARG A 197 -5.63 7.65 -8.58
C ARG A 197 -6.78 8.65 -8.48
N GLU A 198 -8.00 8.14 -8.56
CA GLU A 198 -9.21 8.95 -8.45
C GLU A 198 -9.52 9.33 -6.99
N VAL A 199 -9.80 10.61 -6.77
CA VAL A 199 -10.38 11.15 -5.53
C VAL A 199 -11.84 11.48 -5.79
N ARG A 200 -12.73 11.05 -4.88
CA ARG A 200 -14.15 11.39 -4.91
C ARG A 200 -14.41 12.56 -3.99
N VAL A 201 -14.93 13.66 -4.53
CA VAL A 201 -15.31 14.85 -3.78
C VAL A 201 -16.83 14.93 -3.75
N THR A 202 -17.39 14.96 -2.56
CA THR A 202 -18.84 14.93 -2.33
C THR A 202 -19.29 16.17 -1.57
N LEU A 203 -20.53 16.59 -1.80
CA LEU A 203 -21.18 17.51 -0.87
C LEU A 203 -21.51 16.72 0.41
N PRO A 204 -21.27 17.27 1.62
CA PRO A 204 -21.81 16.67 2.82
C PRO A 204 -23.34 16.70 2.74
N PRO A 205 -24.01 15.70 3.30
CA PRO A 205 -25.45 15.64 3.21
C PRO A 205 -26.09 16.77 4.00
N ARG A 206 -26.91 17.58 3.32
CA ARG A 206 -27.81 18.53 3.97
C ARG A 206 -29.20 17.92 3.97
N LEU A 207 -29.73 17.67 5.17
CA LEU A 207 -31.02 17.06 5.39
C LEU A 207 -31.98 18.08 5.99
N GLU A 208 -33.21 18.11 5.47
CA GLU A 208 -34.29 18.93 6.01
C GLU A 208 -35.51 18.06 6.28
N LEU A 209 -36.05 18.20 7.48
CA LEU A 209 -37.26 17.50 7.89
C LEU A 209 -38.46 18.42 7.77
N HIS A 210 -39.35 18.12 6.84
CA HIS A 210 -40.60 18.86 6.61
C HIS A 210 -41.73 18.13 7.33
N CYS A 211 -42.23 18.76 8.40
CA CYS A 211 -43.35 18.28 9.21
C CYS A 211 -44.55 19.23 9.06
N PRO A 212 -45.80 18.70 9.10
CA PRO A 212 -46.99 19.54 9.28
C PRO A 212 -46.93 20.30 10.61
N PRO A 213 -47.34 21.59 10.65
CA PRO A 213 -47.30 22.39 11.87
C PRO A 213 -48.34 21.96 12.91
N LEU A 214 -49.46 21.39 12.45
CA LEU A 214 -50.55 20.90 13.27
C LEU A 214 -50.99 19.54 12.74
N THR A 215 -51.28 18.64 13.66
CA THR A 215 -51.84 17.32 13.34
C THR A 215 -52.98 16.98 14.25
N VAL A 216 -53.92 16.20 13.73
CA VAL A 216 -55.07 15.71 14.46
C VAL A 216 -54.72 14.36 15.07
N ALA A 217 -55.11 14.13 16.33
CA ALA A 217 -54.93 12.85 16.99
C ALA A 217 -55.60 11.72 16.18
N ASN A 218 -55.00 10.52 16.21
CA ASN A 218 -55.46 9.32 15.49
C ASN A 218 -55.48 9.43 13.95
N GLN A 219 -54.75 10.40 13.38
CA GLN A 219 -54.52 10.46 11.93
C GLN A 219 -53.06 10.16 11.59
N SER A 220 -52.83 9.68 10.37
CA SER A 220 -51.48 9.41 9.86
C SER A 220 -50.69 10.71 9.67
N LEU A 221 -49.49 10.78 10.23
CA LEU A 221 -48.56 11.90 10.07
C LEU A 221 -47.71 11.70 8.81
N GLY A 222 -47.87 12.57 7.82
CA GLY A 222 -46.99 12.62 6.65
C GLY A 222 -45.76 13.48 6.95
N VAL A 223 -44.60 12.86 7.14
CA VAL A 223 -43.31 13.57 7.28
C VAL A 223 -42.48 13.37 6.02
N ARG A 224 -41.81 14.43 5.55
CA ARG A 224 -40.91 14.35 4.40
C ARG A 224 -39.50 14.72 4.80
N LEU A 225 -38.55 13.80 4.58
CA LEU A 225 -37.13 14.13 4.62
C LEU A 225 -36.68 14.54 3.22
N VAL A 226 -36.12 15.74 3.11
CA VAL A 226 -35.51 16.26 1.89
C VAL A 226 -34.01 16.17 2.04
N SER A 227 -33.36 15.41 1.15
CA SER A 227 -31.91 15.40 1.02
C SER A 227 -31.50 16.32 -0.12
N TRP A 228 -30.64 17.28 0.18
CA TRP A 228 -30.09 18.24 -0.77
C TRP A 228 -28.76 17.78 -1.38
N GLY A 229 -28.40 16.51 -1.20
CA GLY A 229 -27.18 15.90 -1.73
C GLY A 229 -26.45 15.03 -0.70
N GLY A 230 -25.31 14.48 -1.11
CA GLY A 230 -24.44 13.62 -0.31
C GLY A 230 -24.54 12.14 -0.66
N GLU A 231 -23.45 11.41 -0.46
CA GLU A 231 -23.36 9.96 -0.67
C GLU A 231 -23.30 9.27 0.71
N GLY A 232 -23.95 8.12 0.87
CA GLY A 232 -23.88 7.33 2.13
C GLY A 232 -24.70 7.87 3.30
N VAL A 233 -25.85 8.53 3.03
CA VAL A 233 -26.74 9.00 4.10
C VAL A 233 -27.44 7.82 4.79
N ALA A 234 -27.20 7.67 6.08
CA ALA A 234 -27.99 6.80 6.95
C ALA A 234 -28.96 7.65 7.77
N VAL A 235 -30.24 7.27 7.79
CA VAL A 235 -31.29 7.99 8.51
C VAL A 235 -31.88 7.08 9.58
N ASP A 236 -31.85 7.53 10.83
CA ASP A 236 -32.54 6.90 11.94
C ASP A 236 -33.74 7.76 12.32
N TRP A 237 -34.94 7.17 12.28
CA TRP A 237 -36.20 7.86 12.52
C TRP A 237 -36.69 7.56 13.92
N ARG A 238 -36.79 8.60 14.77
CA ARG A 238 -37.29 8.49 16.13
C ARG A 238 -38.40 9.50 16.38
N ILE A 239 -39.46 9.05 17.05
CA ILE A 239 -40.57 9.86 17.53
C ILE A 239 -40.39 9.99 19.03
N THR A 240 -40.20 11.22 19.51
CA THR A 240 -40.08 11.53 20.93
C THR A 240 -41.27 12.35 21.40
N LYS A 241 -41.70 12.11 22.65
CA LYS A 241 -42.73 12.88 23.34
C LYS A 241 -42.17 13.27 24.70
N ASP A 242 -42.15 14.57 25.01
CA ASP A 242 -41.66 15.11 26.29
C ASP A 242 -40.26 14.61 26.70
N GLY A 243 -39.38 14.43 25.69
CA GLY A 243 -38.02 13.92 25.90
C GLY A 243 -37.90 12.41 26.04
N GLN A 244 -39.00 11.65 26.04
CA GLN A 244 -38.99 10.19 26.02
C GLN A 244 -39.21 9.64 24.60
N GLU A 245 -38.51 8.56 24.24
CA GLU A 245 -38.71 7.87 22.97
C GLU A 245 -40.07 7.16 22.98
N ALA A 246 -40.98 7.63 22.12
CA ALA A 246 -42.34 7.10 22.00
C ALA A 246 -42.42 6.02 20.91
N ALA A 247 -41.63 6.16 19.84
CA ALA A 247 -41.49 5.14 18.82
C ALA A 247 -40.19 5.32 18.03
N ARG A 248 -39.71 4.23 17.43
CA ARG A 248 -38.58 4.22 16.49
C ARG A 248 -39.02 3.51 15.22
N ALA A 249 -38.71 4.08 14.05
CA ALA A 249 -38.97 3.37 12.82
C ALA A 249 -37.96 2.23 12.70
N THR A 250 -38.46 1.03 12.41
CA THR A 250 -37.61 -0.07 11.99
C THR A 250 -37.25 0.12 10.51
N PRO A 251 -36.01 -0.20 10.09
CA PRO A 251 -35.64 -0.22 8.68
C PRO A 251 -36.62 -1.08 7.90
N PHE A 252 -37.13 -0.56 6.78
CA PHE A 252 -37.98 -1.34 5.89
C PHE A 252 -37.12 -2.41 5.21
N CYS A 253 -37.27 -3.66 5.61
CA CYS A 253 -36.64 -4.79 4.92
C CYS A 253 -37.49 -5.24 3.74
N PRO A 254 -36.88 -5.53 2.57
CA PRO A 254 -37.54 -6.26 1.49
C PRO A 254 -38.21 -7.54 2.01
N ARG A 255 -39.30 -7.99 1.36
CA ARG A 255 -40.12 -9.12 1.84
C ARG A 255 -39.33 -10.41 2.10
N ASP A 256 -38.23 -10.59 1.38
CA ASP A 256 -37.37 -11.78 1.46
C ASP A 256 -36.07 -11.55 2.26
N ALA A 257 -35.92 -10.38 2.88
CA ALA A 257 -34.74 -10.03 3.68
C ALA A 257 -35.01 -10.22 5.18
N VAL A 258 -33.99 -10.67 5.90
CA VAL A 258 -34.03 -10.87 7.35
C VAL A 258 -33.50 -9.63 8.06
N PHE A 259 -34.30 -9.07 8.96
CA PHE A 259 -33.89 -7.95 9.80
C PHE A 259 -33.00 -8.45 10.96
N HIS A 260 -31.87 -7.78 11.17
CA HIS A 260 -31.01 -8.00 12.33
C HIS A 260 -31.06 -6.77 13.24
N ALA A 261 -31.67 -6.91 14.41
CA ALA A 261 -31.95 -5.80 15.31
C ALA A 261 -30.68 -5.05 15.77
N ASP A 262 -29.62 -5.78 16.12
CA ASP A 262 -28.42 -5.19 16.72
C ASP A 262 -27.65 -4.30 15.73
N SER A 263 -27.60 -4.68 14.45
CA SER A 263 -26.97 -3.87 13.41
C SER A 263 -27.94 -2.94 12.70
N SER A 264 -29.25 -3.08 12.95
CA SER A 264 -30.32 -2.40 12.21
C SER A 264 -30.15 -2.53 10.68
N GLN A 265 -29.71 -3.70 10.23
CA GLN A 265 -29.49 -4.02 8.81
C GLN A 265 -30.42 -5.14 8.36
N CYS A 266 -30.76 -5.12 7.07
CA CYS A 266 -31.50 -6.19 6.42
C CYS A 266 -30.53 -7.05 5.60
N PHE A 267 -30.65 -8.36 5.72
CA PHE A 267 -29.81 -9.32 5.00
C PHE A 267 -30.67 -10.12 4.03
N GLN A 268 -30.30 -10.11 2.75
CA GLN A 268 -30.96 -10.90 1.72
C GLN A 268 -29.99 -11.97 1.20
N LEU A 269 -30.47 -13.20 1.11
CA LEU A 269 -29.73 -14.30 0.50
C LEU A 269 -30.02 -14.32 -1.00
N VAL A 270 -28.96 -14.25 -1.80
CA VAL A 270 -29.03 -14.35 -3.26
C VAL A 270 -28.45 -15.72 -3.64
N PRO A 271 -29.29 -16.66 -4.13
CA PRO A 271 -28.80 -18.00 -4.48
C PRO A 271 -27.92 -17.95 -5.74
N GLY A 272 -26.84 -18.71 -5.73
CA GLY A 272 -25.95 -18.91 -6.88
C GLY A 272 -24.49 -19.05 -6.48
N GLU A 273 -23.68 -19.54 -7.41
CA GLU A 273 -22.23 -19.63 -7.27
C GLU A 273 -21.59 -18.41 -7.95
N PHE A 274 -20.92 -17.58 -7.16
CA PHE A 274 -20.33 -16.33 -7.62
C PHE A 274 -18.91 -16.18 -7.08
N SER A 275 -18.01 -15.59 -7.87
CA SER A 275 -16.77 -15.05 -7.30
C SER A 275 -17.10 -13.89 -6.36
N TRP A 276 -16.20 -13.59 -5.41
CA TRP A 276 -16.37 -12.45 -4.49
C TRP A 276 -16.67 -11.12 -5.20
N SER A 277 -16.07 -10.90 -6.38
CA SER A 277 -16.27 -9.68 -7.16
C SER A 277 -17.63 -9.63 -7.85
N GLU A 278 -18.14 -10.77 -8.31
CA GLU A 278 -19.47 -10.90 -8.92
C GLU A 278 -20.57 -10.78 -7.87
N ALA A 279 -20.42 -11.48 -6.74
CA ALA A 279 -21.38 -11.44 -5.63
C ALA A 279 -21.61 -9.99 -5.15
N ARG A 280 -20.53 -9.22 -4.95
CA ARG A 280 -20.63 -7.80 -4.59
C ARG A 280 -21.33 -6.98 -5.67
N ARG A 281 -20.98 -7.18 -6.95
CA ARG A 281 -21.62 -6.45 -8.06
C ARG A 281 -23.12 -6.72 -8.12
N GLN A 282 -23.53 -7.96 -7.88
CA GLN A 282 -24.93 -8.37 -7.88
C GLN A 282 -25.69 -7.75 -6.70
N CYS A 283 -25.16 -7.81 -5.48
CA CYS A 283 -25.76 -7.15 -4.32
C CYS A 283 -25.88 -5.63 -4.51
N SER A 284 -24.87 -4.99 -5.13
CA SER A 284 -24.94 -3.57 -5.49
C SER A 284 -26.00 -3.25 -6.53
N SER A 285 -26.23 -4.13 -7.50
CA SER A 285 -27.28 -3.93 -8.52
C SER A 285 -28.70 -3.93 -7.94
N THR A 286 -28.90 -4.61 -6.80
CA THR A 286 -30.18 -4.66 -6.07
C THR A 286 -30.26 -3.60 -4.95
N GLY A 287 -29.32 -2.66 -4.87
CA GLY A 287 -29.31 -1.57 -3.89
C GLY A 287 -28.71 -1.92 -2.52
N GLY A 288 -27.99 -3.04 -2.40
CA GLY A 288 -27.27 -3.46 -1.19
C GLY A 288 -25.75 -3.52 -1.37
N ASP A 289 -25.05 -4.19 -0.45
CA ASP A 289 -23.64 -4.57 -0.59
C ASP A 289 -23.46 -6.00 -0.03
N LEU A 290 -22.38 -6.66 -0.44
CA LEU A 290 -22.03 -7.99 0.02
C LEU A 290 -21.72 -7.97 1.51
N ALA A 291 -22.55 -8.67 2.28
CA ALA A 291 -22.39 -8.81 3.71
C ALA A 291 -21.32 -9.84 4.06
N VAL A 292 -20.51 -9.54 5.08
CA VAL A 292 -19.61 -10.51 5.71
C VAL A 292 -20.14 -10.84 7.10
N VAL A 293 -20.54 -12.09 7.30
CA VAL A 293 -21.11 -12.57 8.55
C VAL A 293 -19.99 -12.82 9.56
N ARG A 294 -19.83 -11.94 10.55
CA ARG A 294 -18.76 -12.02 11.56
C ARG A 294 -19.20 -12.52 12.93
N THR A 295 -20.49 -12.45 13.24
CA THR A 295 -21.02 -12.77 14.57
C THR A 295 -21.80 -14.08 14.54
N ASP A 296 -21.70 -14.88 15.62
CA ASP A 296 -22.43 -16.13 15.74
C ASP A 296 -23.94 -15.93 15.76
N ALA A 297 -24.42 -14.82 16.34
CA ALA A 297 -25.83 -14.46 16.35
C ALA A 297 -26.37 -14.26 14.91
N LEU A 298 -25.66 -13.47 14.10
CA LEU A 298 -26.01 -13.24 12.70
C LEU A 298 -25.91 -14.53 11.88
N ARG A 299 -24.87 -15.33 12.11
CA ARG A 299 -24.70 -16.63 11.44
C ARG A 299 -25.88 -17.56 11.68
N ARG A 300 -26.32 -17.71 12.94
CA ARG A 300 -27.48 -18.55 13.29
C ARG A 300 -28.77 -18.01 12.66
N LEU A 301 -28.95 -16.69 12.68
CA LEU A 301 -30.13 -16.02 12.13
C LEU A 301 -30.24 -16.21 10.60
N LEU A 302 -29.12 -16.21 9.89
CA LEU A 302 -29.09 -16.43 8.44
C LEU A 302 -29.08 -17.91 8.05
N ALA A 303 -28.48 -18.80 8.86
CA ALA A 303 -28.38 -20.22 8.56
C ALA A 303 -29.74 -20.89 8.31
N CYS A 304 -30.79 -20.47 9.02
CA CYS A 304 -32.15 -21.01 8.84
C CYS A 304 -32.76 -20.70 7.45
N ARG A 305 -32.14 -19.83 6.65
CA ARG A 305 -32.61 -19.40 5.33
C ARG A 305 -31.71 -19.86 4.18
N VAL A 306 -30.56 -20.47 4.49
CA VAL A 306 -29.67 -21.05 3.47
C VAL A 306 -30.23 -22.44 3.13
N THR A 307 -30.77 -22.58 1.91
CA THR A 307 -31.26 -23.84 1.35
C THR A 307 -30.26 -24.45 0.37
#